data_AF-A0A5C9B5E3-F1
#
_entry.id   AF-A0A5C9B5E3-F1
#
_cell.length_a   1.000
_cell.length_b   1.000
_cell.length_c   1.000
_cell.angle_alpha   90.00
_cell.angle_beta   90.00
_cell.angle_gamma   90.00
#
_symmetry.space_group_name_H-M   'P 1'
#
loop_
_entity.id
_entity.type
_entity.pdbx_description
1 polymer ?
#
loop_
_entity_poly.entity_id
_entity_poly.type
_entity_poly.pdbx_seq_one_letter_code
_entity_poly.pdbx_strand_id
1 'polypeptide(L)'
;RTVFWGLAAVTSLAVCGFWAFHTDTVPGPEPLPDGKIIFDHGPIADAALILANDFTGKINDTNSLLELRDAVQARSHALEGLEEQLAIQLRSPNPQSSAITRQHYNINISKLLMYQGRFEDAAEAIKKSLSTGDSASLTVSVRANLTAGLGICSLRRGEIENCIKCVGPSSCIFPISREAIHAFPTGSREAIEYFTESLKLNPNDLRVRWLLNLAYMTLGEYPEKVPRNFLIPLDTFESTVDVGHFQNVAPLIGLTSRGTNQAGGSVFDDFTGDGLPDLFTTSLGSRTAPKKRASQNRSTR
;
A
#
# COMPACT_ATOMS: atom_id res chain seq x y z
N ARG A 1 33.39 56.20 -16.23
CA ARG A 1 33.63 56.39 -14.78
C ARG A 1 32.40 55.83 -14.07
N THR A 2 32.35 54.69 -13.40
CA THR A 2 33.34 53.72 -12.87
C THR A 2 32.49 52.48 -12.51
N VAL A 3 32.64 51.35 -13.22
CA VAL A 3 33.05 50.01 -12.72
C VAL A 3 32.67 49.70 -11.26
N PHE A 4 31.92 48.62 -11.01
CA PHE A 4 32.29 47.53 -10.08
C PHE A 4 31.40 46.28 -10.28
N TRP A 5 32.00 45.24 -10.85
CA TRP A 5 31.63 43.83 -10.70
C TRP A 5 32.68 43.18 -9.79
N GLY A 6 32.28 42.27 -8.90
CA GLY A 6 33.10 41.13 -8.48
C GLY A 6 33.71 41.10 -7.07
N LEU A 7 33.68 39.87 -6.52
CA LEU A 7 34.31 39.28 -5.32
C LEU A 7 33.46 39.33 -4.04
N ALA A 8 32.88 38.23 -3.53
CA ALA A 8 33.41 36.89 -3.20
C ALA A 8 34.26 36.86 -1.92
N ALA A 9 33.77 36.03 -0.99
CA ALA A 9 34.51 35.29 0.03
C ALA A 9 35.12 36.03 1.24
N VAL A 10 35.17 35.27 2.33
CA VAL A 10 35.89 35.48 3.60
C VAL A 10 35.08 36.14 4.73
N THR A 11 34.50 35.28 5.57
CA THR A 11 34.35 35.35 7.06
C THR A 11 33.20 34.42 7.45
N SER A 12 33.30 33.38 8.29
CA SER A 12 34.34 32.95 9.21
C SER A 12 34.24 31.44 9.45
N LEU A 13 35.35 30.75 9.17
CA LEU A 13 35.78 29.60 9.96
C LEU A 13 36.08 30.10 11.38
N ALA A 14 35.43 29.54 12.40
CA ALA A 14 35.97 29.26 13.75
C ALA A 14 34.84 29.20 14.80
N VAL A 15 34.22 28.04 14.96
CA VAL A 15 33.94 27.47 16.30
C VAL A 15 34.14 25.96 16.20
N CYS A 16 35.39 25.53 16.05
CA CYS A 16 35.83 24.24 16.54
C CYS A 16 36.16 24.45 18.02
N GLY A 17 35.33 23.92 18.91
CA GLY A 17 35.52 24.03 20.34
C GLY A 17 34.80 22.90 21.07
N PHE A 18 35.57 21.84 21.37
CA PHE A 18 35.38 20.93 22.49
C PHE A 18 33.96 20.43 22.76
N TRP A 19 33.60 19.29 22.17
CA TRP A 19 32.83 18.29 22.91
C TRP A 19 33.71 17.06 23.11
N ALA A 20 34.05 16.85 24.38
CA ALA A 20 34.78 15.70 24.85
C ALA A 20 34.08 14.41 24.42
N PHE A 21 34.89 13.40 24.10
CA PHE A 21 34.46 12.01 24.05
C PHE A 21 33.81 11.64 25.39
N HIS A 22 32.48 11.71 25.44
CA HIS A 22 31.69 10.83 26.28
C HIS A 22 31.12 9.77 25.34
N THR A 23 31.68 8.57 25.44
CA THR A 23 31.06 7.35 24.93
C THR A 23 29.83 7.08 25.77
N ASP A 24 28.79 7.89 25.60
CA ASP A 24 27.45 7.46 25.98
C ASP A 24 27.06 6.43 24.93
N THR A 25 27.28 5.17 25.29
CA THR A 25 26.57 4.06 24.68
C THR A 25 25.11 4.44 24.68
N VAL A 26 24.57 4.84 23.53
CA VAL A 26 23.12 4.90 23.34
C VAL A 26 22.62 3.52 23.75
N PRO A 27 21.83 3.39 24.83
CA PRO A 27 21.32 2.08 25.20
C PRO A 27 20.59 1.54 23.98
N GLY A 28 20.99 0.37 23.50
CA GLY A 28 20.12 -0.38 22.59
C GLY A 28 18.74 -0.46 23.24
N PRO A 29 17.64 -0.46 22.45
CA PRO A 29 16.29 -0.42 23.00
C PRO A 29 16.18 -1.47 24.11
N GLU A 30 15.91 -1.01 25.34
CA GLU A 30 15.69 -1.92 26.45
C GLU A 30 14.63 -2.93 26.03
N PRO A 31 14.81 -4.23 26.33
CA PRO A 31 13.74 -5.19 26.13
C PRO A 31 12.52 -4.69 26.91
N LEU A 32 11.48 -4.35 26.16
CA LEU A 32 10.26 -3.78 26.73
C LEU A 32 9.65 -4.79 27.71
N PRO A 33 9.16 -4.34 28.88
CA PRO A 33 8.54 -5.21 29.85
C PRO A 33 7.36 -5.97 29.22
N ASP A 34 7.22 -7.25 29.59
CA ASP A 34 6.15 -8.12 29.15
C ASP A 34 4.78 -7.42 29.13
N GLY A 35 4.13 -7.41 27.97
CA GLY A 35 2.68 -7.22 27.88
C GLY A 35 2.15 -5.83 27.50
N LYS A 36 2.97 -4.79 27.33
CA LYS A 36 2.45 -3.52 26.77
C LYS A 36 2.38 -3.57 25.25
N ILE A 37 1.17 -3.75 24.74
CA ILE A 37 0.84 -3.53 23.33
C ILE A 37 1.13 -2.05 23.00
N ILE A 38 2.11 -1.80 22.14
CA ILE A 38 2.41 -0.46 21.62
C ILE A 38 1.60 -0.28 20.34
N PHE A 39 0.76 0.75 20.30
CA PHE A 39 0.10 1.17 19.08
C PHE A 39 1.05 2.05 18.28
N ASP A 40 1.71 1.46 17.28
CA ASP A 40 2.35 2.25 16.23
C ASP A 40 1.25 2.84 15.34
N HIS A 41 0.99 4.14 15.51
CA HIS A 41 0.02 4.90 14.72
C HIS A 41 0.51 5.21 13.30
N GLY A 42 1.76 4.88 12.97
CA GLY A 42 2.27 4.99 11.61
C GLY A 42 1.53 4.05 10.65
N PRO A 43 1.32 4.42 9.38
CA PRO A 43 0.79 3.50 8.38
C PRO A 43 1.84 2.41 8.08
N ILE A 44 1.42 1.14 8.06
CA ILE A 44 2.28 0.04 7.57
C ILE A 44 2.51 0.12 6.06
N ALA A 45 1.53 0.69 5.35
CA ALA A 45 1.60 1.07 3.95
C ALA A 45 0.66 2.27 3.75
N ASP A 46 1.09 3.25 2.97
CA ASP A 46 0.31 4.44 2.58
C ASP A 46 -0.24 4.31 1.14
N ALA A 47 -0.13 3.11 0.56
CA ALA A 47 -0.35 2.84 -0.86
C ALA A 47 0.38 3.83 -1.78
N ALA A 48 1.50 4.42 -1.34
CA ALA A 48 2.23 5.48 -2.02
C ALA A 48 1.42 6.74 -2.37
N LEU A 49 0.23 6.94 -1.80
CA LEU A 49 -0.61 8.08 -2.15
C LEU A 49 0.12 9.41 -1.91
N ILE A 50 0.88 9.49 -0.81
CA ILE A 50 1.68 10.67 -0.47
C ILE A 50 2.74 10.92 -1.55
N LEU A 51 3.52 9.89 -1.89
CA LEU A 51 4.56 9.98 -2.92
C LEU A 51 3.97 10.27 -4.31
N ALA A 52 2.84 9.66 -4.66
CA ALA A 52 2.17 9.88 -5.93
C ALA A 52 1.62 11.32 -6.02
N ASN A 53 1.20 11.92 -4.90
CA ASN A 53 0.67 13.28 -4.88
C ASN A 53 1.71 14.33 -5.32
N ASP A 54 3.01 14.09 -5.08
CA ASP A 54 4.10 14.97 -5.53
C ASP A 54 4.18 15.08 -7.06
N PHE A 55 3.59 14.13 -7.78
CA PHE A 55 3.50 14.09 -9.23
C PHE A 55 2.11 14.48 -9.75
N THR A 56 1.25 15.06 -8.90
CA THR A 56 -0.03 15.62 -9.35
C THR A 56 0.23 16.80 -10.27
N GLY A 57 -0.40 16.80 -11.44
CA GLY A 57 -0.31 17.91 -12.38
C GLY A 57 -0.88 19.20 -11.81
N LYS A 58 -0.59 20.31 -12.48
CA LYS A 58 -1.09 21.63 -12.06
C LYS A 58 -2.62 21.70 -12.19
N ILE A 59 -3.27 22.29 -11.18
CA ILE A 59 -4.70 22.60 -11.18
C ILE A 59 -4.83 24.13 -11.09
N ASN A 60 -5.36 24.76 -12.13
CA ASN A 60 -5.62 26.19 -12.23
C ASN A 60 -7.09 26.50 -11.91
N ASP A 61 -8.03 25.65 -12.35
CA ASP A 61 -9.45 25.72 -12.02
C ASP A 61 -9.89 24.49 -11.22
N THR A 62 -10.16 24.68 -9.93
CA THR A 62 -10.63 23.63 -9.03
C THR A 62 -12.06 23.18 -9.31
N ASN A 63 -12.80 23.89 -10.17
CA ASN A 63 -14.15 23.49 -10.62
C ASN A 63 -14.12 22.68 -11.93
N SER A 64 -12.96 22.58 -12.58
CA SER A 64 -12.81 21.82 -13.83
C SER A 64 -12.52 20.35 -13.54
N LEU A 65 -13.55 19.49 -13.66
CA LEU A 65 -13.38 18.03 -13.53
C LEU A 65 -12.38 17.44 -14.53
N LEU A 66 -12.23 18.06 -15.71
CA LEU A 66 -11.25 17.64 -16.71
C LEU A 66 -9.83 17.94 -16.22
N GLU A 67 -9.60 19.13 -15.66
CA GLU A 67 -8.29 19.51 -15.15
C GLU A 67 -7.91 18.67 -13.92
N LEU A 68 -8.85 18.44 -13.00
CA LEU A 68 -8.65 17.55 -11.85
C LEU A 68 -8.30 16.13 -12.29
N ARG A 69 -8.98 15.59 -13.31
CA ARG A 69 -8.69 14.28 -13.88
C ARG A 69 -7.28 14.24 -14.47
N ASP A 70 -6.93 15.21 -15.31
CA ASP A 70 -5.65 15.25 -16.02
C ASP A 70 -4.48 15.42 -15.02
N ALA A 71 -4.68 16.23 -13.97
CA ALA A 71 -3.74 16.39 -12.88
C ALA A 71 -3.49 15.08 -12.11
N VAL A 72 -4.54 14.30 -11.82
CA VAL A 72 -4.40 12.99 -11.17
C VAL A 72 -3.76 11.96 -12.10
N GLN A 73 -4.05 12.01 -13.41
CA GLN A 73 -3.44 11.11 -14.40
C GLN A 73 -1.94 11.32 -14.53
N ALA A 74 -1.43 12.55 -14.36
CA ALA A 74 0.00 12.84 -14.41
C ALA A 74 0.84 12.01 -13.41
N ARG A 75 0.23 11.53 -12.33
CA ARG A 75 0.87 10.66 -11.33
C ARG A 75 1.39 9.35 -11.92
N SER A 76 0.92 8.91 -13.09
CA SER A 76 1.43 7.72 -13.76
C SER A 76 2.92 7.82 -14.11
N HIS A 77 3.43 9.04 -14.33
CA HIS A 77 4.85 9.29 -14.66
C HIS A 77 5.78 9.23 -13.43
N ALA A 78 5.23 9.15 -12.21
CA ALA A 78 6.02 9.12 -10.98
C ALA A 78 7.03 7.97 -10.97
N LEU A 79 6.61 6.79 -11.46
CA LEU A 79 7.45 5.61 -11.50
C LEU A 79 8.62 5.78 -12.47
N GLU A 80 8.34 6.24 -13.70
CA GLU A 80 9.35 6.48 -14.74
C GLU A 80 10.42 7.46 -14.24
N GLY A 81 10.00 8.54 -13.57
CA GLY A 81 10.90 9.52 -12.98
C GLY A 81 11.82 8.92 -11.92
N LEU A 82 11.32 8.06 -11.03
CA LEU A 82 12.16 7.40 -10.02
C LEU A 82 13.09 6.34 -10.61
N GLU A 83 12.65 5.61 -11.64
CA GLU A 83 13.47 4.63 -12.35
C GLU A 83 14.64 5.31 -13.08
N GLU A 84 14.41 6.46 -13.71
CA GLU A 84 15.47 7.26 -14.33
C GLU A 84 16.50 7.73 -13.29
N GLN A 85 16.04 8.25 -12.14
CA GLN A 85 16.94 8.67 -11.07
C GLN A 85 17.77 7.51 -10.51
N LEU A 86 17.16 6.33 -10.32
CA LEU A 86 17.89 5.13 -9.93
C LEU A 86 18.92 4.71 -10.99
N ALA A 87 18.58 4.78 -12.27
CA ALA A 87 19.50 4.48 -13.37
C ALA A 87 20.70 5.42 -13.42
N ILE A 88 20.52 6.71 -13.13
CA ILE A 88 21.60 7.69 -12.99
C ILE A 88 22.51 7.32 -11.82
N GLN A 89 21.94 6.99 -10.66
CA GLN A 89 22.71 6.62 -9.47
C GLN A 89 23.53 5.34 -9.67
N LEU A 90 23.01 4.35 -10.40
CA LEU A 90 23.72 3.12 -10.73
C LEU A 90 24.97 3.36 -11.60
N ARG A 91 25.05 4.49 -12.31
CA ARG A 91 26.21 4.88 -13.12
C ARG A 91 27.23 5.73 -12.35
N SER A 92 26.93 6.12 -11.11
CA SER A 92 27.79 6.97 -10.29
C SER A 92 29.03 6.21 -9.79
N PRO A 93 30.24 6.81 -9.82
CA PRO A 93 31.48 6.15 -9.40
C PRO A 93 31.65 5.98 -7.88
N ASN A 94 30.73 6.47 -7.03
CA ASN A 94 30.80 6.32 -5.57
C ASN A 94 29.98 5.10 -5.06
N PRO A 95 30.63 4.00 -4.59
CA PRO A 95 29.94 2.74 -4.30
C PRO A 95 29.11 2.71 -3.00
N GLN A 96 29.47 3.51 -1.99
CA GLN A 96 28.85 3.46 -0.66
C GLN A 96 27.68 4.46 -0.53
N SER A 97 27.85 5.70 -0.99
CA SER A 97 26.73 6.66 -1.08
C SER A 97 25.65 6.17 -2.07
N SER A 98 26.01 5.26 -2.99
CA SER A 98 25.04 4.66 -3.89
C SER A 98 24.23 3.52 -3.26
N ALA A 99 24.68 2.82 -2.21
CA ALA A 99 23.94 1.67 -1.67
C ALA A 99 22.66 2.09 -0.92
N ILE A 100 22.77 2.97 0.06
CA ILE A 100 21.63 3.54 0.81
C ILE A 100 20.68 4.28 -0.14
N THR A 101 21.25 5.04 -1.09
CA THR A 101 20.48 5.74 -2.11
C THR A 101 19.70 4.77 -3.00
N ARG A 102 20.34 3.69 -3.49
CA ARG A 102 19.68 2.62 -4.26
C ARG A 102 18.56 1.96 -3.45
N GLN A 103 18.80 1.70 -2.18
CA GLN A 103 17.79 1.14 -1.28
C GLN A 103 16.58 2.08 -1.18
N HIS A 104 16.80 3.37 -0.92
CA HIS A 104 15.75 4.38 -0.84
C HIS A 104 14.92 4.46 -2.13
N TYR A 105 15.56 4.47 -3.30
CA TYR A 105 14.84 4.44 -4.57
C TYR A 105 14.04 3.16 -4.77
N ASN A 106 14.59 1.98 -4.46
CA ASN A 106 13.85 0.72 -4.59
C ASN A 106 12.62 0.69 -3.67
N ILE A 107 12.69 1.27 -2.46
CA ILE A 107 11.52 1.40 -1.56
C ILE A 107 10.45 2.30 -2.16
N ASN A 108 10.84 3.45 -2.73
CA ASN A 108 9.88 4.38 -3.34
C ASN A 108 9.29 3.83 -4.65
N ILE A 109 10.10 3.13 -5.44
CA ILE A 109 9.65 2.38 -6.62
C ILE A 109 8.65 1.29 -6.21
N SER A 110 8.94 0.50 -5.17
CA SER A 110 8.01 -0.55 -4.73
C SER A 110 6.67 0.04 -4.30
N LYS A 111 6.69 1.17 -3.57
CA LYS A 111 5.47 1.90 -3.20
C LYS A 111 4.67 2.31 -4.44
N LEU A 112 5.27 2.96 -5.43
CA LEU A 112 4.56 3.37 -6.66
C LEU A 112 4.06 2.18 -7.49
N LEU A 113 4.81 1.07 -7.51
CA LEU A 113 4.35 -0.17 -8.13
C LEU A 113 3.11 -0.73 -7.43
N MET A 114 3.07 -0.71 -6.09
CA MET A 114 1.86 -1.05 -5.32
C MET A 114 0.69 -0.11 -5.64
N TYR A 115 0.94 1.20 -5.74
CA TYR A 115 -0.08 2.19 -6.12
C TYR A 115 -0.69 1.91 -7.51
N GLN A 116 0.14 1.43 -8.44
CA GLN A 116 -0.29 1.03 -9.78
C GLN A 116 -0.87 -0.40 -9.85
N GLY A 117 -0.94 -1.12 -8.73
CA GLY A 117 -1.42 -2.50 -8.68
C GLY A 117 -0.45 -3.55 -9.25
N ARG A 118 0.82 -3.19 -9.46
CA ARG A 118 1.89 -4.07 -9.96
C ARG A 118 2.60 -4.76 -8.79
N PHE A 119 1.87 -5.63 -8.08
CA PHE A 119 2.32 -6.18 -6.80
C PHE A 119 3.53 -7.13 -6.90
N GLU A 120 3.65 -7.88 -7.99
CA GLU A 120 4.80 -8.75 -8.24
C GLU A 120 6.08 -7.91 -8.43
N ASP A 121 6.01 -6.89 -9.28
CA ASP A 121 7.13 -5.96 -9.51
C ASP A 121 7.50 -5.21 -8.22
N ALA A 122 6.49 -4.82 -7.43
CA ALA A 122 6.71 -4.18 -6.14
C ALA A 122 7.46 -5.11 -5.17
N ALA A 123 7.08 -6.38 -5.10
CA ALA A 123 7.75 -7.37 -4.28
C ALA A 123 9.22 -7.55 -4.72
N GLU A 124 9.50 -7.58 -6.02
CA GLU A 124 10.88 -7.64 -6.53
C GLU A 124 11.70 -6.40 -6.17
N ALA A 125 11.12 -5.20 -6.21
CA ALA A 125 11.79 -3.98 -5.75
C ALA A 125 12.08 -4.01 -4.24
N ILE A 126 11.17 -4.55 -3.42
CA ILE A 126 11.43 -4.76 -1.98
C ILE A 126 12.55 -5.78 -1.77
N LYS A 127 12.57 -6.90 -2.49
CA LYS A 127 13.65 -7.90 -2.41
C LYS A 127 15.01 -7.29 -2.76
N LYS A 128 15.08 -6.46 -3.81
CA LYS A 128 16.31 -5.71 -4.16
C LYS A 128 16.76 -4.79 -3.04
N SER A 129 15.81 -4.11 -2.38
CA SER A 129 16.09 -3.27 -1.22
C SER A 129 16.67 -4.08 -0.05
N LEU A 130 16.13 -5.27 0.22
CA LEU A 130 16.61 -6.19 1.26
C LEU A 130 17.97 -6.83 0.93
N SER A 131 18.30 -7.01 -0.35
CA SER A 131 19.52 -7.69 -0.82
C SER A 131 20.69 -6.76 -1.13
N THR A 132 20.49 -5.44 -1.18
CA THR A 132 21.57 -4.49 -1.47
C THR A 132 22.61 -4.54 -0.34
N GLY A 133 23.90 -4.61 -0.71
CA GLY A 133 25.05 -5.17 0.03
C GLY A 133 25.41 -4.66 1.43
N ASP A 134 24.52 -3.93 2.09
CA ASP A 134 24.67 -3.37 3.44
C ASP A 134 23.50 -3.79 4.35
N SER A 135 22.91 -4.97 4.11
CA SER A 135 21.79 -5.47 4.94
C SER A 135 22.10 -5.55 6.46
N ALA A 136 23.37 -5.40 6.86
CA ALA A 136 23.80 -5.23 8.25
C ALA A 136 23.51 -3.84 8.88
N SER A 137 23.26 -2.80 8.08
CA SER A 137 22.91 -1.44 8.56
C SER A 137 21.41 -1.15 8.55
N LEU A 138 20.58 -2.07 8.03
CA LEU A 138 19.13 -2.02 8.22
C LEU A 138 18.79 -2.21 9.69
N THR A 139 18.10 -1.23 10.27
CA THR A 139 17.51 -1.43 11.58
C THR A 139 16.51 -2.58 11.52
N VAL A 140 16.36 -3.31 12.63
CA VAL A 140 15.41 -4.42 12.76
C VAL A 140 13.99 -3.96 12.37
N SER A 141 13.61 -2.73 12.73
CA SER A 141 12.33 -2.13 12.38
C SER A 141 12.15 -1.94 10.87
N VAL A 142 13.14 -1.40 10.15
CA VAL A 142 13.06 -1.23 8.70
C VAL A 142 12.95 -2.60 8.00
N ARG A 143 13.74 -3.58 8.45
CA ARG A 143 13.66 -4.95 7.93
C ARG A 143 12.28 -5.57 8.17
N ALA A 144 11.73 -5.42 9.38
CA ALA A 144 10.39 -5.91 9.71
C ALA A 144 9.31 -5.29 8.81
N ASN A 145 9.38 -3.98 8.57
CA ASN A 145 8.43 -3.26 7.72
C ASN A 145 8.54 -3.65 6.24
N LEU A 146 9.76 -3.80 5.70
CA LEU A 146 9.96 -4.27 4.33
C LEU A 146 9.46 -5.71 4.15
N THR A 147 9.71 -6.57 5.14
CA THR A 147 9.21 -7.96 5.13
C THR A 147 7.68 -7.97 5.19
N ALA A 148 7.06 -7.12 6.02
CA ALA A 148 5.60 -6.95 6.00
C ALA A 148 5.09 -6.40 4.66
N GLY A 149 5.84 -5.52 3.99
CA GLY A 149 5.54 -5.03 2.65
C GLY A 149 5.47 -6.14 1.60
N LEU A 150 6.34 -7.16 1.68
CA LEU A 150 6.23 -8.37 0.86
C LEU A 150 4.92 -9.11 1.14
N GLY A 151 4.57 -9.27 2.43
CA GLY A 151 3.31 -9.88 2.82
C GLY A 151 2.08 -9.13 2.31
N ILE A 152 2.11 -7.79 2.32
CA ILE A 152 1.05 -6.95 1.75
C ILE A 152 0.97 -7.16 0.23
N CYS A 153 2.09 -7.17 -0.49
CA CYS A 153 2.10 -7.42 -1.94
C CYS A 153 1.47 -8.80 -2.26
N SER A 154 1.86 -9.85 -1.53
CA SER A 154 1.30 -11.19 -1.71
C SER A 154 -0.19 -11.27 -1.37
N LEU A 155 -0.64 -10.63 -0.28
CA LEU A 155 -2.04 -10.61 0.10
C LEU A 155 -2.90 -9.85 -0.93
N ARG A 156 -2.41 -8.72 -1.43
CA ARG A 156 -3.08 -7.93 -2.49
C ARG A 156 -3.16 -8.68 -3.82
N ARG A 157 -2.14 -9.46 -4.16
CA ARG A 157 -2.20 -10.38 -5.31
C ARG A 157 -3.29 -11.43 -5.11
N GLY A 158 -3.36 -12.02 -3.92
CA GLY A 158 -4.46 -12.92 -3.53
C GLY A 158 -5.84 -12.26 -3.67
N GLU A 159 -5.98 -11.00 -3.25
CA GLU A 159 -7.22 -10.22 -3.39
C GLU A 159 -7.61 -10.00 -4.86
N ILE A 160 -6.66 -9.69 -5.76
CA ILE A 160 -6.93 -9.59 -7.20
C ILE A 160 -7.43 -10.93 -7.76
N GLU A 161 -6.75 -12.02 -7.41
CA GLU A 161 -7.01 -13.35 -7.96
C GLU A 161 -8.36 -13.92 -7.49
N ASN A 162 -8.79 -13.58 -6.27
CA ASN A 162 -9.96 -14.17 -5.63
C ASN A 162 -11.13 -13.19 -5.51
N CYS A 163 -10.92 -12.00 -4.96
CA CYS A 163 -12.01 -11.11 -4.57
C CYS A 163 -12.49 -10.23 -5.73
N ILE A 164 -11.56 -9.69 -6.52
CA ILE A 164 -11.90 -8.81 -7.65
C ILE A 164 -12.36 -9.62 -8.85
N LYS A 165 -11.71 -10.77 -9.13
CA LYS A 165 -12.08 -11.63 -10.25
C LYS A 165 -13.30 -12.51 -9.97
N CYS A 166 -13.57 -12.84 -8.70
CA CYS A 166 -14.69 -13.70 -8.29
C CYS A 166 -15.53 -13.03 -7.20
N VAL A 167 -16.07 -11.84 -7.50
CA VAL A 167 -16.90 -11.07 -6.56
C VAL A 167 -18.13 -11.89 -6.14
N GLY A 168 -18.22 -12.18 -4.85
CA GLY A 168 -19.38 -12.78 -4.19
C GLY A 168 -20.00 -11.84 -3.16
N PRO A 169 -21.24 -12.12 -2.69
CA PRO A 169 -21.94 -11.27 -1.72
C PRO A 169 -21.23 -11.19 -0.36
N SER A 170 -20.34 -12.15 -0.05
CA SER A 170 -19.58 -12.21 1.20
C SER A 170 -18.11 -11.81 1.06
N SER A 171 -17.67 -11.40 -0.14
CA SER A 171 -16.26 -11.08 -0.40
C SER A 171 -15.78 -9.92 0.48
N CYS A 172 -14.63 -10.10 1.13
CA CYS A 172 -13.92 -9.06 1.90
C CYS A 172 -14.70 -8.43 3.08
N ILE A 173 -15.70 -9.12 3.62
CA ILE A 173 -16.38 -8.70 4.87
C ILE A 173 -15.64 -9.34 6.05
N PHE A 174 -15.34 -8.55 7.08
CA PHE A 174 -14.75 -9.06 8.32
C PHE A 174 -15.86 -9.43 9.33
N PRO A 175 -15.76 -10.57 10.03
CA PRO A 175 -14.82 -11.67 9.78
C PRO A 175 -15.09 -12.39 8.45
N ILE A 176 -14.03 -12.86 7.78
CA ILE A 176 -14.18 -13.51 6.47
C ILE A 176 -14.92 -14.83 6.64
N SER A 177 -16.12 -14.89 6.05
CA SER A 177 -16.99 -16.06 6.05
C SER A 177 -16.40 -17.22 5.24
N ARG A 178 -16.92 -18.44 5.45
CA ARG A 178 -16.49 -19.64 4.72
C ARG A 178 -16.78 -19.53 3.22
N GLU A 179 -17.81 -18.79 2.85
CA GLU A 179 -18.24 -18.52 1.48
C GLU A 179 -17.26 -17.60 0.74
N ALA A 180 -16.36 -16.92 1.46
CA ALA A 180 -15.37 -15.97 0.94
C ALA A 180 -13.93 -16.47 1.05
N ILE A 181 -13.72 -17.78 1.23
CA ILE A 181 -12.38 -18.39 1.20
C ILE A 181 -11.79 -18.28 -0.22
N HIS A 182 -10.50 -17.94 -0.28
CA HIS A 182 -9.74 -17.83 -1.52
C HIS A 182 -9.59 -19.19 -2.20
N ALA A 183 -10.05 -19.30 -3.45
CA ALA A 183 -9.84 -20.45 -4.31
C ALA A 183 -8.39 -20.58 -4.81
N PHE A 184 -7.69 -19.46 -4.96
CA PHE A 184 -6.27 -19.36 -5.30
C PHE A 184 -5.47 -18.99 -4.05
N PRO A 185 -4.92 -19.98 -3.31
CA PRO A 185 -4.37 -19.75 -1.98
C PRO A 185 -2.96 -19.14 -1.98
N THR A 186 -2.25 -19.17 -3.12
CA THR A 186 -0.82 -18.83 -3.21
C THR A 186 -0.50 -17.47 -2.61
N GLY A 187 -1.25 -16.42 -2.97
CA GLY A 187 -1.02 -15.07 -2.43
C GLY A 187 -1.19 -14.99 -0.91
N SER A 188 -2.24 -15.60 -0.36
CA SER A 188 -2.45 -15.63 1.10
C SER A 188 -1.42 -16.49 1.84
N ARG A 189 -0.94 -17.59 1.23
CA ARG A 189 0.11 -18.44 1.81
C ARG A 189 1.43 -17.70 1.94
N GLU A 190 1.89 -17.07 0.87
CA GLU A 190 3.10 -16.24 0.91
C GLU A 190 2.95 -15.07 1.89
N ALA A 191 1.76 -14.46 1.96
CA ALA A 191 1.49 -13.40 2.92
C ALA A 191 1.68 -13.89 4.37
N ILE A 192 1.17 -15.08 4.71
CA ILE A 192 1.36 -15.70 6.03
C ILE A 192 2.85 -15.89 6.33
N GLU A 193 3.64 -16.38 5.37
CA GLU A 193 5.08 -16.58 5.54
C GLU A 193 5.79 -15.26 5.88
N TYR A 194 5.60 -14.22 5.05
CA TYR A 194 6.24 -12.93 5.26
C TYR A 194 5.75 -12.20 6.52
N PHE A 195 4.45 -12.24 6.83
CA PHE A 195 3.94 -11.65 8.07
C PHE A 195 4.47 -12.36 9.31
N THR A 196 4.61 -13.68 9.26
CA THR A 196 5.23 -14.46 10.34
C THR A 196 6.70 -14.08 10.52
N GLU A 197 7.45 -13.92 9.43
CA GLU A 197 8.85 -13.45 9.49
C GLU A 197 8.97 -12.02 10.03
N SER A 198 8.11 -11.11 9.58
CA SER A 198 8.06 -9.75 10.10
C SER A 198 7.78 -9.71 11.60
N LEU A 199 6.83 -10.52 12.09
CA LEU A 199 6.50 -10.62 13.51
C LEU A 199 7.58 -11.31 14.36
N LYS A 200 8.49 -12.10 13.77
CA LYS A 200 9.69 -12.55 14.50
C LYS A 200 10.65 -11.39 14.80
N LEU A 201 10.69 -10.38 13.93
CA LEU A 201 11.54 -9.20 14.07
C LEU A 201 10.89 -8.11 14.92
N ASN A 202 9.59 -7.91 14.78
CA ASN A 202 8.80 -6.98 15.58
C ASN A 202 7.52 -7.66 16.08
N PRO A 203 7.59 -8.43 17.18
CA PRO A 203 6.44 -9.19 17.67
C PRO A 203 5.26 -8.32 18.01
N ASN A 204 5.45 -7.06 18.42
CA ASN A 204 4.40 -6.17 18.93
C ASN A 204 3.67 -5.38 17.84
N ASP A 205 3.97 -5.59 16.56
CA ASP A 205 3.27 -4.90 15.47
C ASP A 205 1.84 -5.43 15.29
N LEU A 206 0.87 -4.78 15.95
CA LEU A 206 -0.54 -5.13 15.83
C LEU A 206 -1.06 -5.07 14.39
N ARG A 207 -0.51 -4.19 13.53
CA ARG A 207 -0.96 -4.05 12.14
C ARG A 207 -0.61 -5.32 11.37
N VAL A 208 0.59 -5.84 11.55
CA VAL A 208 1.02 -7.12 10.95
C VAL A 208 0.28 -8.29 11.57
N ARG A 209 0.07 -8.31 12.90
CA ARG A 209 -0.74 -9.36 13.55
C ARG A 209 -2.16 -9.42 12.97
N TRP A 210 -2.79 -8.27 12.77
CA TRP A 210 -4.11 -8.18 12.13
C TRP A 210 -4.10 -8.77 10.72
N LEU A 211 -3.14 -8.35 9.87
CA LEU A 211 -3.02 -8.87 8.50
C LEU A 211 -2.72 -10.37 8.46
N LEU A 212 -1.96 -10.90 9.41
CA LEU A 212 -1.71 -12.34 9.56
C LEU A 212 -3.03 -13.09 9.82
N ASN A 213 -3.85 -12.63 10.76
CA ASN A 213 -5.13 -13.26 11.07
C ASN A 213 -6.07 -13.22 9.86
N LEU A 214 -6.15 -12.07 9.16
CA LEU A 214 -6.91 -11.97 7.90
C LEU A 214 -6.41 -12.98 6.85
N ALA A 215 -5.09 -13.11 6.66
CA ALA A 215 -4.54 -14.06 5.71
C ALA A 215 -4.92 -15.52 6.04
N TYR A 216 -4.93 -15.91 7.33
CA TYR A 216 -5.46 -17.22 7.74
C TYR A 216 -6.97 -17.36 7.52
N MET A 217 -7.76 -16.31 7.77
CA MET A 217 -9.20 -16.32 7.50
C MET A 217 -9.51 -16.51 6.01
N THR A 218 -8.74 -15.87 5.11
CA THR A 218 -8.89 -16.07 3.66
C THR A 218 -8.68 -17.52 3.22
N LEU A 219 -8.03 -18.34 4.05
CA LEU A 219 -7.75 -19.75 3.77
C LEU A 219 -8.67 -20.70 4.55
N GLY A 220 -9.59 -20.17 5.37
CA GLY A 220 -10.46 -20.96 6.24
C GLY A 220 -9.72 -21.69 7.36
N GLU A 221 -8.57 -21.17 7.78
CA GLU A 221 -7.69 -21.79 8.78
C GLU A 221 -7.61 -21.04 10.10
N TYR A 222 -8.33 -19.93 10.18
CA TYR A 222 -8.57 -19.21 11.43
C TYR A 222 -9.69 -19.91 12.22
N PRO A 223 -9.57 -20.01 13.56
CA PRO A 223 -8.44 -19.58 14.38
C PRO A 223 -7.33 -20.64 14.54
N GLU A 224 -7.56 -21.89 14.14
CA GLU A 224 -6.80 -23.05 14.60
C GLU A 224 -5.32 -23.03 14.18
N LYS A 225 -5.00 -22.45 13.02
CA LYS A 225 -3.62 -22.41 12.51
C LYS A 225 -2.88 -21.11 12.78
N VAL A 226 -3.54 -20.12 13.38
CA VAL A 226 -2.84 -18.88 13.78
C VAL A 226 -1.93 -19.20 14.96
N PRO A 227 -0.64 -18.80 14.94
CA PRO A 227 0.22 -18.92 16.12
C PRO A 227 -0.41 -18.23 17.33
N ARG A 228 -0.52 -18.95 18.46
CA ARG A 228 -1.28 -18.50 19.64
C ARG A 228 -0.88 -17.11 20.16
N ASN A 229 0.39 -16.77 20.07
CA ASN A 229 0.93 -15.47 20.49
C ASN A 229 0.55 -14.30 19.55
N PHE A 230 0.04 -14.61 18.35
CA PHE A 230 -0.41 -13.64 17.35
C PHE A 230 -1.90 -13.73 17.04
N LEU A 231 -2.63 -14.69 17.63
CA LEU A 231 -4.07 -14.82 17.46
C LEU A 231 -4.79 -13.59 18.04
N ILE A 232 -5.67 -13.00 17.24
CA ILE A 232 -6.62 -11.96 17.69
C ILE A 232 -8.00 -12.64 17.74
N PRO A 233 -8.55 -12.90 18.94
CA PRO A 233 -9.87 -13.53 19.10
C PRO A 233 -11.02 -12.71 18.50
N LEU A 234 -12.03 -13.38 17.95
CA LEU A 234 -13.20 -12.69 17.34
C LEU A 234 -14.17 -12.09 18.36
N ASP A 235 -14.24 -12.66 19.57
CA ASP A 235 -15.05 -12.13 20.68
C ASP A 235 -14.69 -10.67 21.02
N THR A 236 -13.46 -10.25 20.70
CA THR A 236 -12.99 -8.86 20.83
C THR A 236 -13.76 -7.89 19.93
N PHE A 237 -14.45 -8.37 18.89
CA PHE A 237 -15.21 -7.56 17.93
C PHE A 237 -16.72 -7.74 18.02
N GLU A 238 -17.22 -8.54 18.97
CA GLU A 238 -18.65 -8.80 19.08
C GLU A 238 -19.41 -7.53 19.48
N SER A 239 -20.42 -7.19 18.68
CA SER A 239 -21.36 -6.13 19.00
C SER A 239 -22.31 -6.60 20.10
N THR A 240 -22.65 -5.72 21.03
CA THR A 240 -23.71 -5.98 22.03
C THR A 240 -25.11 -5.96 21.41
N VAL A 241 -25.23 -5.61 20.13
CA VAL A 241 -26.48 -5.52 19.37
C VAL A 241 -26.36 -6.33 18.08
N ASP A 242 -27.35 -7.17 17.82
CA ASP A 242 -27.49 -7.89 16.55
C ASP A 242 -28.44 -7.13 15.61
N VAL A 243 -27.87 -6.58 14.54
CA VAL A 243 -28.63 -5.90 13.46
C VAL A 243 -28.85 -6.80 12.24
N GLY A 244 -28.38 -8.05 12.30
CA GLY A 244 -28.35 -8.98 11.18
C GLY A 244 -27.31 -8.63 10.11
N HIS A 245 -27.42 -9.28 8.96
CA HIS A 245 -26.49 -9.12 7.83
C HIS A 245 -27.16 -8.38 6.66
N PHE A 246 -26.57 -7.27 6.23
CA PHE A 246 -27.01 -6.57 5.02
C PHE A 246 -26.53 -7.32 3.78
N GLN A 247 -27.46 -7.85 3.01
CA GLN A 247 -27.11 -8.53 1.75
C GLN A 247 -26.69 -7.51 0.70
N ASN A 248 -25.54 -7.74 0.07
CA ASN A 248 -25.10 -6.94 -1.06
C ASN A 248 -25.96 -7.25 -2.30
N VAL A 249 -26.96 -6.40 -2.57
CA VAL A 249 -27.86 -6.53 -3.73
C VAL A 249 -27.30 -5.90 -5.01
N ALA A 250 -26.18 -5.16 -4.94
CA ALA A 250 -25.64 -4.41 -6.08
C ALA A 250 -25.38 -5.30 -7.32
N PRO A 251 -24.85 -6.53 -7.20
CA PRO A 251 -24.72 -7.43 -8.35
C PRO A 251 -26.06 -7.84 -8.96
N LEU A 252 -27.09 -8.08 -8.14
CA LEU A 252 -28.41 -8.56 -8.59
C LEU A 252 -29.14 -7.51 -9.45
N ILE A 253 -29.00 -6.23 -9.10
CA ILE A 253 -29.61 -5.12 -9.84
C ILE A 253 -28.70 -4.53 -10.92
N GLY A 254 -27.57 -5.19 -11.21
CA GLY A 254 -26.68 -4.84 -12.33
C GLY A 254 -25.76 -3.64 -12.08
N LEU A 255 -25.60 -3.15 -10.85
CA LEU A 255 -24.70 -2.04 -10.54
C LEU A 255 -23.21 -2.40 -10.74
N THR A 256 -22.87 -3.68 -10.75
CA THR A 256 -21.51 -4.18 -11.03
C THR A 256 -21.26 -4.46 -12.52
N SER A 257 -22.26 -4.29 -13.39
CA SER A 257 -22.18 -4.64 -14.81
C SER A 257 -21.18 -3.82 -15.61
N ARG A 258 -20.83 -2.62 -15.14
CA ARG A 258 -19.88 -1.69 -15.78
C ARG A 258 -18.41 -2.01 -15.47
N GLY A 259 -18.14 -3.10 -14.76
CA GLY A 259 -16.80 -3.49 -14.34
C GLY A 259 -16.44 -2.92 -12.98
N THR A 260 -15.15 -2.91 -12.67
CA THR A 260 -14.64 -2.47 -11.37
C THR A 260 -14.74 -0.95 -11.23
N ASN A 261 -15.65 -0.46 -10.37
CA ASN A 261 -15.67 0.93 -9.94
C ASN A 261 -14.65 1.10 -8.79
N GLN A 262 -13.38 1.32 -9.13
CA GLN A 262 -12.31 1.46 -8.15
C GLN A 262 -12.20 2.92 -7.70
N ALA A 263 -12.10 3.13 -6.39
CA ALA A 263 -11.84 4.42 -5.73
C ALA A 263 -12.66 5.60 -6.27
N GLY A 264 -13.85 5.83 -5.72
CA GLY A 264 -14.71 6.95 -6.11
C GLY A 264 -15.74 7.29 -5.04
N GLY A 265 -16.76 8.05 -5.43
CA GLY A 265 -17.87 8.43 -4.57
C GLY A 265 -19.19 7.95 -5.13
N SER A 266 -20.20 7.90 -4.27
CA SER A 266 -21.59 7.65 -4.66
C SER A 266 -22.51 8.64 -3.99
N VAL A 267 -23.51 9.12 -4.73
CA VAL A 267 -24.64 9.90 -4.18
C VAL A 267 -25.92 9.24 -4.64
N PHE A 268 -26.89 9.18 -3.73
CA PHE A 268 -28.17 8.55 -3.92
C PHE A 268 -29.27 9.58 -3.62
N ASP A 269 -30.01 9.98 -4.65
CA ASP A 269 -31.09 10.96 -4.57
C ASP A 269 -32.00 10.83 -5.80
N ASP A 270 -33.19 11.44 -5.79
CA ASP A 270 -34.05 11.53 -6.97
C ASP A 270 -33.59 12.69 -7.88
N PHE A 271 -32.56 12.42 -8.69
CA PHE A 271 -31.97 13.43 -9.58
C PHE A 271 -32.84 13.73 -10.80
N THR A 272 -33.73 12.81 -11.16
CA THR A 272 -34.61 12.95 -12.33
C THR A 272 -36.01 13.46 -11.99
N GLY A 273 -36.39 13.47 -10.71
CA GLY A 273 -37.68 13.94 -10.21
C GLY A 273 -38.83 12.97 -10.49
N ASP A 274 -38.55 11.69 -10.71
CA ASP A 274 -39.56 10.67 -11.05
C ASP A 274 -40.09 9.91 -9.82
N GLY A 275 -39.62 10.27 -8.62
CA GLY A 275 -39.98 9.63 -7.36
C GLY A 275 -39.22 8.33 -7.09
N LEU A 276 -38.30 7.93 -7.97
CA LEU A 276 -37.38 6.81 -7.76
C LEU A 276 -35.97 7.36 -7.48
N PRO A 277 -35.21 6.75 -6.55
CA PRO A 277 -33.87 7.24 -6.27
C PRO A 277 -32.89 6.79 -7.36
N ASP A 278 -32.16 7.76 -7.88
CA ASP A 278 -31.05 7.60 -8.81
C ASP A 278 -29.74 7.35 -8.04
N LEU A 279 -28.84 6.57 -8.63
CA LEU A 279 -27.49 6.36 -8.11
C LEU A 279 -26.46 7.01 -9.04
N PHE A 280 -25.83 8.08 -8.57
CA PHE A 280 -24.67 8.65 -9.22
C PHE A 280 -23.39 8.07 -8.61
N THR A 281 -22.47 7.58 -9.45
CA THR A 281 -21.18 7.04 -9.01
C THR A 281 -20.04 7.65 -9.81
N THR A 282 -18.94 7.96 -9.12
CA THR A 282 -17.65 8.27 -9.74
C THR A 282 -16.67 7.11 -9.52
N SER A 283 -15.62 7.03 -10.34
CA SER A 283 -14.53 6.08 -10.15
C SER A 283 -13.24 6.67 -10.68
N LEU A 284 -12.15 6.47 -9.94
CA LEU A 284 -10.77 6.72 -10.35
C LEU A 284 -10.21 5.42 -10.92
N GLY A 285 -10.56 5.17 -12.17
CA GLY A 285 -9.93 4.16 -13.01
C GLY A 285 -9.79 4.74 -14.40
N SER A 286 -8.67 4.48 -15.08
CA SER A 286 -8.69 4.63 -16.53
C SER A 286 -9.85 3.77 -17.01
N ARG A 287 -10.77 4.31 -17.81
CA ARG A 287 -11.61 3.47 -18.66
C ARG A 287 -10.64 2.51 -19.33
N THR A 288 -10.54 1.27 -18.85
CA THR A 288 -9.96 0.22 -19.67
C THR A 288 -10.83 0.28 -20.91
N ALA A 289 -10.24 0.64 -22.06
CA ALA A 289 -10.92 0.48 -23.32
C ALA A 289 -11.59 -0.90 -23.28
N PRO A 290 -12.87 -1.03 -23.66
CA PRO A 290 -13.52 -2.33 -23.63
C PRO A 290 -12.59 -3.29 -24.36
N LYS A 291 -12.02 -4.27 -23.64
CA LYS A 291 -11.36 -5.40 -24.28
C LYS A 291 -12.40 -5.93 -25.24
N LYS A 292 -12.13 -5.84 -26.56
CA LYS A 292 -13.03 -6.33 -27.61
C LYS A 292 -13.50 -7.71 -27.19
N ARG A 293 -14.71 -7.83 -26.65
CA ARG A 293 -15.38 -9.11 -26.54
C ARG A 293 -15.78 -9.45 -27.96
N ALA A 294 -15.00 -10.33 -28.56
CA ALA A 294 -15.50 -11.12 -29.67
C ALA A 294 -16.63 -11.99 -29.12
N SER A 295 -17.87 -11.54 -29.30
CA SER A 295 -19.07 -12.38 -29.27
C SER A 295 -19.95 -11.85 -30.39
N GLN A 296 -19.79 -12.41 -31.60
CA GLN A 296 -20.78 -13.33 -32.15
C GLN A 296 -22.22 -12.87 -31.89
N ASN A 297 -22.84 -12.44 -33.00
CA ASN A 297 -24.28 -12.38 -33.23
C ASN A 297 -25.12 -13.14 -32.20
N ARG A 298 -26.00 -12.40 -31.54
CA ARG A 298 -27.41 -12.79 -31.41
C ARG A 298 -28.23 -11.53 -31.22
N SER A 299 -28.93 -11.17 -32.28
CA SER A 299 -30.15 -10.39 -32.16
C SER A 299 -31.17 -11.24 -31.40
N THR A 300 -31.81 -10.65 -30.40
CA THR A 300 -33.19 -10.98 -30.05
C THR A 300 -33.83 -9.74 -29.46
N ARG A 301 -35.05 -9.50 -29.94
CA ARG A 301 -36.03 -8.50 -29.48
C ARG A 301 -36.34 -8.65 -28.00
#